data_AF-A0A7M7TDS6-F1
#
_entry.id   AF-A0A7M7TDS6-F1
#
_cell.length_a   1.000
_cell.length_b   1.000
_cell.length_c   1.000
_cell.angle_alpha   90.00
_cell.angle_beta   90.00
_cell.angle_gamma   90.00
#
_symmetry.space_group_name_H-M   'P 1'
#
loop_
_entity.id
_entity.type
_entity.pdbx_description
1 polymer ?
#
loop_
_entity_poly.entity_id
_entity_poly.type
_entity_poly.pdbx_seq_one_letter_code
_entity_poly.pdbx_strand_id
1 'polypeptide(L)'
;MEKPESSMGDDSRVDLEDRDPHRLNQHLQVIWEEVVGEPDGIRSPECAWRLSGHCFRLSRGCCYVLLSVLVAPIIALCLGLTFACLAFEHIWCIGPCLRVWRITCSATRNFCTALVQSVVRPCTDSLGYFFYNIRVLNQRLPDANDHKEDVHIV
;
A
#
# COMPACT_ATOMS: atom_id res chain seq x y z
N MET A 1 55.65 37.23 14.93
CA MET A 1 55.10 36.65 16.17
C MET A 1 53.77 36.02 15.81
N GLU A 2 53.86 34.84 15.19
CA GLU A 2 52.71 34.07 14.72
C GLU A 2 52.00 33.44 15.92
N LYS A 3 50.67 33.54 15.95
CA LYS A 3 49.81 32.98 16.97
C LYS A 3 49.50 31.54 16.53
N PRO A 4 49.72 30.52 17.37
CA PRO A 4 49.58 29.14 16.94
C PRO A 4 48.09 28.81 16.73
N GLU A 5 47.83 28.28 15.56
CA GLU A 5 46.56 27.73 15.12
C GLU A 5 46.30 26.47 15.94
N SER A 6 45.30 26.52 16.82
CA SER A 6 44.80 25.36 17.55
C SER A 6 44.00 24.48 16.59
N SER A 7 44.71 23.75 15.73
CA SER A 7 44.19 22.58 15.03
C SER A 7 44.20 21.41 16.01
N MET A 8 43.04 21.11 16.59
CA MET A 8 42.85 19.90 17.39
C MET A 8 41.42 19.40 17.20
N GLY A 9 41.30 18.28 16.47
CA GLY A 9 40.14 17.39 16.55
C GLY A 9 39.10 17.55 15.44
N ASP A 10 39.50 17.20 14.22
CA ASP A 10 38.58 16.77 13.17
C ASP A 10 37.80 15.52 13.63
N ASP A 11 36.48 15.59 13.43
CA ASP A 11 35.57 14.48 13.13
C ASP A 11 35.44 13.26 14.06
N SER A 12 35.01 13.47 15.30
CA SER A 12 34.30 12.42 16.06
C SER A 12 33.02 12.93 16.71
N ARG A 13 32.31 13.84 16.03
CA ARG A 13 30.86 13.93 16.23
C ARG A 13 30.34 12.66 15.58
N VAL A 14 30.21 11.59 16.37
CA VAL A 14 29.43 10.42 16.00
C VAL A 14 28.11 11.00 15.49
N ASP A 15 27.94 10.99 14.18
CA ASP A 15 26.67 11.30 13.55
C ASP A 15 25.73 10.28 14.16
N LEU A 16 24.90 10.72 15.10
CA LEU A 16 23.90 9.86 15.71
C LEU A 16 22.89 9.62 14.59
N GLU A 17 23.19 8.63 13.74
CA GLU A 17 22.35 8.22 12.62
C GLU A 17 20.91 8.16 13.12
N ASP A 18 20.01 8.83 12.39
CA ASP A 18 18.59 8.79 12.67
C ASP A 18 18.15 7.32 12.71
N ARG A 19 17.80 6.83 13.91
CA ARG A 19 17.43 5.43 14.14
C ARG A 19 16.00 5.12 13.68
N ASP A 20 15.22 6.13 13.31
CA ASP A 20 13.86 5.99 12.78
C ASP A 20 13.65 6.82 11.51
N PRO A 21 14.39 6.55 10.42
CA PRO A 21 14.35 7.37 9.21
C PRO A 21 12.98 7.35 8.51
N HIS A 22 12.17 6.32 8.77
CA HIS A 22 10.82 6.16 8.22
C HIS A 22 9.72 6.66 9.17
N ARG A 23 10.08 7.22 10.33
CA ARG A 23 9.15 7.76 11.34
C ARG A 23 8.09 6.77 11.79
N LEU A 24 8.47 5.50 11.96
CA LEU A 24 7.58 4.42 12.39
C LEU A 24 7.05 4.66 13.82
N ASN A 25 7.83 5.34 14.65
CA ASN A 25 7.59 5.46 16.09
C ASN A 25 7.21 6.88 16.53
N GLN A 26 6.70 7.72 15.63
CA GLN A 26 6.34 9.10 15.95
C GLN A 26 5.29 9.21 17.07
N HIS A 27 4.41 8.20 17.19
CA HIS A 27 3.40 8.11 18.24
C HIS A 27 3.95 7.84 19.66
N LEU A 28 5.21 7.41 19.80
CA LEU A 28 5.85 7.14 21.10
C LEU A 28 6.53 8.38 21.69
N GLN A 29 6.55 9.50 20.96
CA GLN A 29 7.10 10.78 21.41
C GLN A 29 6.13 11.46 22.38
N VAL A 30 6.11 10.99 23.62
CA VAL A 30 5.23 11.54 24.67
C VAL A 30 6.01 12.55 25.51
N ILE A 31 5.44 13.73 25.78
CA ILE A 31 6.00 14.70 26.74
C ILE A 31 5.25 14.68 28.07
N TRP A 32 5.88 15.16 29.14
CA TRP A 32 5.29 15.12 30.49
C TRP A 32 3.97 15.91 30.55
N GLU A 33 3.90 17.07 29.89
CA GLU A 33 2.69 17.88 29.86
C GLU A 33 1.52 17.18 29.16
N GLU A 34 1.77 16.29 28.19
CA GLU A 34 0.70 15.53 27.52
C GLU A 34 0.12 14.40 28.38
N VAL A 35 0.90 13.86 29.32
CA VAL A 35 0.46 12.74 30.16
C VAL A 35 -0.37 13.21 31.35
N VAL A 36 0.11 14.25 32.04
CA VAL A 36 -0.47 14.70 33.32
C VAL A 36 -1.17 16.05 33.20
N GLY A 37 -0.85 16.84 32.18
CA GLY A 37 -1.33 18.21 31.91
C GLY A 37 -2.42 18.74 32.83
N GLU A 38 -2.05 19.63 33.74
CA GLU A 38 -3.00 20.26 34.66
C GLU A 38 -3.74 21.43 33.99
N PRO A 39 -5.04 21.62 34.24
CA PRO A 39 -5.81 22.74 33.71
C PRO A 39 -5.49 24.05 34.45
N ASP A 40 -5.68 25.20 33.78
CA ASP A 40 -5.31 26.53 34.32
C ASP A 40 -5.98 26.89 35.66
N GLY A 41 -7.11 26.27 35.99
CA GLY A 41 -7.86 26.54 37.22
C GLY A 41 -7.36 25.79 38.46
N ILE A 42 -6.60 24.70 38.30
CA ILE A 42 -6.12 23.86 39.42
C ILE A 42 -4.68 23.43 39.12
N ARG A 43 -3.72 24.07 39.78
CA ARG A 43 -2.28 23.81 39.58
C ARG A 43 -1.62 23.28 40.84
N SER A 44 -0.85 22.22 40.68
CA SER A 44 0.08 21.73 41.68
C SER A 44 1.17 22.76 41.96
N PRO A 45 1.78 22.73 43.17
CA PRO A 45 2.93 23.55 43.47
C PRO A 45 4.08 23.35 42.46
N GLU A 46 4.71 24.45 42.05
CA GLU A 46 5.79 24.45 41.04
C GLU A 46 6.94 23.49 41.36
N CYS A 47 7.27 23.29 42.65
CA CYS A 47 8.31 22.35 43.06
C CYS A 47 7.90 20.89 42.80
N ALA A 48 6.65 20.54 43.11
CA ALA A 48 6.11 19.20 42.89
C ALA A 48 6.03 18.91 41.39
N TRP A 49 5.57 19.88 40.60
CA TRP A 49 5.47 19.78 39.14
C TRP A 49 6.83 19.54 38.47
N ARG A 50 7.87 20.30 38.86
CA ARG A 50 9.22 20.14 38.29
C ARG A 50 9.88 18.83 38.69
N LEU A 51 9.73 18.44 39.97
CA LEU A 51 10.32 17.21 40.49
C LEU A 51 9.69 15.98 39.83
N SER A 52 8.36 15.92 39.75
CA SER A 52 7.66 14.82 39.10
C SER A 52 8.02 14.72 37.61
N GLY A 53 8.08 15.83 36.89
CA GLY A 53 8.52 15.86 35.49
C GLY A 53 9.97 15.41 35.30
N HIS A 54 10.88 15.76 36.21
CA HIS A 54 12.27 15.28 36.17
C HIS A 54 12.37 13.78 36.46
N CYS A 55 11.68 13.30 37.50
CA CYS A 55 11.59 11.88 37.83
C CYS A 55 11.00 11.06 36.68
N PHE A 56 9.97 11.57 35.99
CA PHE A 56 9.37 10.92 34.82
C PHE A 56 10.38 10.75 33.69
N ARG A 57 11.08 11.83 33.30
CA ARG A 57 12.08 11.77 32.22
C ARG A 57 13.22 10.81 32.55
N LEU A 58 13.75 10.88 33.78
CA LEU A 58 14.84 10.03 34.23
C LEU A 58 14.41 8.56 34.27
N SER A 59 13.29 8.26 34.93
CA SER A 59 12.76 6.90 35.04
C SER A 59 12.53 6.28 33.66
N ARG A 60 11.88 7.01 32.75
CA ARG A 60 11.65 6.56 31.38
C ARG A 60 12.95 6.28 30.63
N GLY A 61 13.91 7.21 30.71
CA GLY A 61 15.21 7.06 30.06
C GLY A 61 15.99 5.84 30.58
N CYS A 62 16.11 5.72 31.90
CA CYS A 62 16.82 4.61 32.54
C CYS A 62 16.17 3.27 32.23
N CYS A 63 14.85 3.14 32.39
CA CYS A 63 14.13 1.90 32.08
C CYS A 63 14.26 1.53 30.60
N TYR A 64 14.12 2.50 29.69
CA TYR A 64 14.28 2.25 28.26
C TYR A 64 15.69 1.78 27.91
N VAL A 65 16.73 2.41 28.46
CA VAL A 65 18.12 2.01 28.22
C VAL A 65 18.39 0.61 28.76
N LEU A 66 17.96 0.31 29.98
CA LEU A 66 18.14 -1.02 30.58
C LEU A 66 17.45 -2.11 29.76
N LEU A 67 16.19 -1.90 29.37
CA LEU A 67 15.47 -2.83 28.51
C LEU A 67 16.13 -2.97 27.13
N SER A 68 16.62 -1.86 26.57
CA SER A 68 17.28 -1.87 25.26
C SER A 68 18.60 -2.64 25.29
N VAL A 69 19.38 -2.52 26.36
CA VAL A 69 20.67 -3.23 26.48
C VAL A 69 20.46 -4.72 26.70
N LEU A 70 19.47 -5.10 27.51
CA LEU A 70 19.28 -6.51 27.91
C LEU A 70 18.40 -7.29 26.94
N VAL A 71 17.27 -6.70 26.52
CA VAL A 71 16.21 -7.41 25.80
C VAL A 71 16.32 -7.20 24.29
N ALA A 72 16.72 -6.01 23.83
CA ALA A 72 16.76 -5.74 22.39
C ALA A 72 17.70 -6.67 21.60
N PRO A 73 18.90 -7.07 22.07
CA PRO A 73 19.74 -8.01 21.34
C PRO A 73 19.09 -9.38 21.18
N ILE A 74 18.36 -9.85 22.20
CA ILE A 74 17.65 -11.13 22.17
C ILE A 74 16.53 -11.07 21.13
N ILE A 75 15.73 -10.00 21.15
CA ILE A 75 14.65 -9.80 20.17
C ILE A 75 15.24 -9.65 18.76
N ALA A 76 16.33 -8.90 18.60
CA ALA A 76 16.99 -8.71 17.30
C ALA A 76 17.50 -10.04 16.73
N LEU A 77 18.06 -10.92 17.58
CA LEU A 77 18.46 -12.26 17.18
C LEU A 77 17.27 -13.10 16.71
N CYS A 78 16.18 -13.12 17.50
CA CYS A 78 14.96 -13.85 17.13
C CYS A 78 14.39 -13.34 15.79
N LEU A 79 14.29 -12.02 15.62
CA LEU A 79 13.82 -11.42 14.38
C LEU A 79 14.74 -11.76 13.21
N GLY A 80 16.06 -11.65 13.39
CA GLY A 80 17.04 -12.03 12.37
C GLY A 80 16.89 -13.48 11.91
N LEU A 81 16.71 -14.42 12.84
CA LEU A 81 16.45 -15.82 12.52
C LEU A 81 15.13 -16.00 11.77
N THR A 82 14.05 -15.33 12.20
CA THR A 82 12.76 -15.42 11.48
C THR A 82 12.87 -14.90 10.05
N PHE A 83 13.52 -13.76 9.83
CA PHE A 83 13.72 -13.23 8.48
C PHE A 83 14.64 -14.11 7.62
N ALA A 84 15.65 -14.75 8.22
CA ALA A 84 16.49 -15.73 7.52
C ALA A 84 15.67 -16.95 7.05
N CYS A 85 14.83 -17.50 7.92
CA CYS A 85 13.94 -18.61 7.57
C CYS A 85 12.92 -18.21 6.49
N LEU A 86 12.30 -17.03 6.62
CA LEU A 86 11.37 -16.49 5.62
C LEU A 86 12.06 -16.29 4.27
N ALA A 87 13.26 -15.73 4.25
CA ALA A 87 14.02 -15.55 3.02
C ALA A 87 14.37 -16.90 2.38
N PHE A 88 14.77 -17.89 3.18
CA PHE A 88 15.03 -19.25 2.70
C PHE A 88 13.77 -19.87 2.08
N GLU A 89 12.65 -19.84 2.79
CA GLU A 89 11.37 -20.35 2.28
C GLU A 89 10.96 -19.66 0.97
N HIS A 90 11.08 -18.33 0.91
CA HIS A 90 10.73 -17.58 -0.28
C HIS A 90 11.58 -17.96 -1.50
N ILE A 91 12.90 -18.08 -1.32
CA ILE A 91 13.84 -18.36 -2.42
C ILE A 91 13.72 -19.82 -2.87
N TRP A 92 13.69 -20.75 -1.93
CA TRP A 92 13.83 -22.18 -2.22
C TRP A 92 12.50 -22.90 -2.40
N CYS A 93 11.42 -22.44 -1.76
CA CYS A 93 10.10 -23.07 -1.85
C CYS A 93 9.16 -22.24 -2.72
N ILE A 94 8.90 -20.99 -2.33
CA ILE A 94 7.84 -20.19 -2.96
C ILE A 94 8.21 -19.80 -4.39
N GLY A 95 9.46 -19.39 -4.65
CA GLY A 95 9.93 -19.02 -5.99
C GLY A 95 9.71 -20.13 -7.04
N PRO A 96 10.20 -21.36 -6.81
CA PRO A 96 9.94 -22.50 -7.69
C PRO A 96 8.46 -22.86 -7.80
N CYS A 97 7.72 -22.87 -6.69
CA CYS A 97 6.28 -23.14 -6.70
C CYS A 97 5.51 -22.15 -7.55
N LEU A 98 5.80 -20.84 -7.45
CA LEU A 98 5.20 -19.81 -8.28
C LEU A 98 5.57 -19.95 -9.76
N ARG A 99 6.81 -20.39 -10.06
CA ARG A 99 7.22 -20.71 -11.44
C ARG A 99 6.40 -21.86 -12.02
N VAL A 100 6.27 -22.98 -11.29
CA VAL A 100 5.44 -24.13 -11.72
C VAL A 100 3.99 -23.70 -11.88
N TRP A 101 3.44 -22.99 -10.90
CA TRP A 101 2.08 -22.46 -10.95
C TRP A 101 1.83 -21.60 -12.19
N ARG A 102 2.74 -20.68 -12.52
CA ARG A 102 2.65 -19.87 -13.73
C ARG A 102 2.64 -20.71 -15.01
N ILE A 103 3.47 -21.74 -15.09
CA ILE A 103 3.50 -22.64 -16.26
C ILE A 103 2.15 -23.36 -16.38
N THR A 104 1.64 -23.92 -15.28
CA THR A 104 0.34 -24.61 -15.26
C THR A 104 -0.80 -23.66 -15.64
N CYS A 105 -0.86 -22.46 -15.05
CA CYS A 105 -1.87 -21.46 -15.42
C CYS A 105 -1.76 -21.06 -16.89
N SER A 106 -0.55 -20.96 -17.45
CA SER A 106 -0.39 -20.67 -18.88
C SER A 106 -0.94 -21.78 -19.75
N ALA A 107 -0.74 -23.05 -19.37
CA ALA A 107 -1.32 -24.19 -20.08
C ALA A 107 -2.86 -24.18 -19.98
N THR A 108 -3.41 -23.94 -18.78
CA THR A 108 -4.85 -23.80 -18.55
C THR A 108 -5.43 -22.66 -19.38
N ARG A 109 -4.76 -21.51 -19.42
CA ARG A 109 -5.17 -20.37 -20.25
C ARG A 109 -5.26 -20.77 -21.71
N ASN A 110 -4.24 -21.45 -22.25
CA ASN A 110 -4.25 -21.90 -23.64
C ASN A 110 -5.44 -22.84 -23.92
N PHE A 111 -5.72 -23.76 -23.00
CA PHE A 111 -6.88 -24.67 -23.11
C PHE A 111 -8.21 -23.90 -23.09
N CYS A 112 -8.40 -23.01 -22.11
CA CYS A 112 -9.59 -22.17 -22.03
C CYS A 112 -9.75 -21.27 -23.28
N THR A 113 -8.67 -20.70 -23.79
CA THR A 113 -8.74 -19.92 -25.03
C THR A 113 -9.15 -20.75 -26.23
N ALA A 114 -8.66 -22.00 -26.33
CA ALA A 114 -9.08 -22.91 -27.38
C ALA A 114 -10.59 -23.20 -27.29
N LEU A 115 -11.10 -23.50 -26.09
CA LEU A 115 -12.54 -23.71 -25.87
C LEU A 115 -13.37 -22.47 -26.24
N VAL A 116 -12.95 -21.28 -25.82
CA VAL A 116 -13.63 -20.02 -26.16
C VAL A 116 -13.64 -19.80 -27.68
N GLN A 117 -12.53 -20.06 -28.37
CA GLN A 117 -12.47 -19.95 -29.83
C GLN A 117 -13.35 -20.98 -30.54
N SER A 118 -13.44 -22.21 -30.03
CA SER A 118 -14.22 -23.28 -30.66
C SER A 118 -15.72 -23.19 -30.38
N VAL A 119 -16.14 -22.62 -29.24
CA VAL A 119 -17.56 -22.62 -28.83
C VAL A 119 -18.13 -21.22 -28.82
N VAL A 120 -17.51 -20.31 -28.06
CA VAL A 120 -18.07 -18.98 -27.84
C VAL A 120 -18.02 -18.17 -29.12
N ARG A 121 -16.90 -18.21 -29.84
CA ARG A 121 -16.72 -17.44 -31.08
C ARG A 121 -17.77 -17.75 -32.15
N PRO A 122 -18.01 -19.01 -32.57
CA PRO A 122 -19.06 -19.29 -33.56
C PRO A 122 -20.47 -18.95 -33.05
N CYS A 123 -20.75 -19.11 -31.75
CA CYS A 123 -22.03 -18.66 -31.18
C CYS A 123 -22.20 -17.14 -31.30
N THR A 124 -21.20 -16.35 -30.92
CA THR A 124 -21.24 -14.89 -31.06
C THR A 124 -21.31 -14.44 -32.52
N ASP A 125 -20.59 -15.11 -33.44
CA ASP A 125 -20.66 -14.81 -34.87
C ASP A 125 -22.05 -15.12 -35.43
N SER A 126 -22.66 -16.23 -35.01
CA SER A 126 -24.03 -16.60 -35.41
C SER A 126 -25.07 -15.61 -34.88
N LEU A 127 -24.95 -15.18 -33.61
CA LEU A 127 -25.81 -14.13 -33.06
C LEU A 127 -25.63 -12.80 -33.79
N GLY A 128 -24.38 -12.41 -34.09
CA GLY A 128 -24.09 -11.22 -34.88
C GLY A 128 -24.72 -11.28 -36.27
N TYR A 129 -24.65 -12.44 -36.94
CA TYR A 129 -25.28 -12.66 -38.23
C TYR A 129 -26.81 -12.60 -38.15
N PHE A 130 -27.41 -13.13 -37.09
CA PHE A 130 -28.86 -13.04 -36.85
C PHE A 130 -29.33 -11.59 -36.76
N PHE A 131 -28.62 -10.75 -35.99
CA PHE A 131 -28.95 -9.33 -35.87
C PHE A 131 -28.64 -8.54 -37.16
N TYR A 132 -27.61 -8.91 -37.92
CA TYR A 132 -27.27 -8.28 -39.20
C TYR A 132 -28.36 -8.49 -40.27
N ASN A 133 -29.03 -9.64 -40.30
CA ASN A 133 -30.09 -9.93 -41.27
C ASN A 133 -31.38 -9.14 -41.02
N ILE A 134 -31.52 -8.47 -39.88
CA ILE A 134 -32.64 -7.57 -39.62
C ILE A 134 -32.38 -6.24 -40.36
N ARG A 135 -32.64 -6.23 -41.67
CA ARG A 135 -32.68 -5.00 -42.46
C ARG A 135 -33.99 -4.27 -42.17
N VAL A 136 -33.92 -3.20 -41.40
CA VAL A 136 -35.04 -2.28 -41.19
C VAL A 136 -35.30 -1.55 -42.52
N LEU A 137 -36.30 -2.00 -43.28
CA LEU A 137 -36.79 -1.30 -44.44
C LEU A 137 -37.60 -0.10 -43.94
N ASN A 138 -36.97 1.07 -43.84
CA ASN A 138 -37.68 2.33 -43.65
C ASN A 138 -38.41 2.68 -44.94
N GLN A 139 -39.54 2.02 -45.17
CA GLN A 139 -40.45 2.37 -46.25
C GLN A 139 -41.21 3.63 -45.81
N ARG A 140 -40.82 4.79 -46.35
CA ARG A 140 -41.69 5.97 -46.27
C ARG A 140 -42.98 5.66 -47.04
N LEU A 141 -44.12 5.77 -46.35
CA LEU A 141 -45.43 5.59 -46.97
C LEU A 141 -45.65 6.68 -48.04
N PRO A 142 -46.26 6.35 -49.19
CA PRO A 142 -46.67 7.33 -50.19
C PRO A 142 -47.88 8.12 -49.69
N ASP A 143 -47.81 9.45 -49.85
CA ASP A 143 -48.87 10.38 -49.46
C ASP A 143 -50.15 10.10 -50.27
N ALA A 144 -51.28 9.97 -49.57
CA ALA A 144 -52.57 9.45 -50.05
C ALA A 144 -53.36 10.40 -50.99
N ASN A 145 -52.70 11.14 -51.88
CA ASN A 145 -53.35 12.20 -52.69
C ASN A 145 -53.40 11.94 -54.21
N ASP A 146 -52.92 10.82 -54.73
CA ASP A 146 -52.78 10.62 -56.19
C ASP A 146 -53.99 9.95 -56.91
N HIS A 147 -55.06 9.60 -56.20
CA HIS A 147 -56.20 8.85 -56.79
C HIS A 147 -57.36 9.71 -57.31
N LYS A 148 -57.17 11.01 -57.55
CA LYS A 148 -58.26 11.91 -57.97
C LYS A 148 -58.31 12.28 -59.45
N GLU A 149 -57.33 11.90 -60.28
CA GLU A 149 -57.26 12.43 -61.66
C GLU A 149 -57.82 11.51 -62.76
N ASP A 150 -58.03 10.21 -62.51
CA ASP A 150 -58.42 9.26 -63.57
C ASP A 150 -59.94 9.05 -63.76
N VAL A 151 -60.80 9.73 -62.99
CA VAL A 151 -62.27 9.59 -63.09
C VAL A 151 -62.86 10.72 -63.94
N HIS A 152 -62.40 10.93 -65.17
CA HIS A 152 -63.12 11.72 -66.18
C HIS A 152 -62.56 11.48 -67.59
N ILE A 153 -62.97 10.41 -68.29
CA ILE A 153 -63.20 10.41 -69.75
C ILE A 153 -64.18 9.26 -70.09
N VAL A 154 -65.45 9.58 -70.31
CA VAL A 154 -66.33 9.04 -71.38
C VAL A 154 -67.26 10.17 -71.79
#